data_AF-A0AAU7YCR2-F1
#
_entry.id   AF-A0AAU7YCR2-F1
#
_cell.length_a   1.000
_cell.length_b   1.000
_cell.length_c   1.000
_cell.angle_alpha   90.00
_cell.angle_beta   90.00
_cell.angle_gamma   90.00
#
_symmetry.space_group_name_H-M   'P 1'
#
loop_
_entity.id
_entity.type
_entity.pdbx_description
1 polymer ?
#
loop_
_entity_poly.entity_id
_entity_poly.type
_entity_poly.pdbx_seq_one_letter_code
_entity_poly.pdbx_strand_id
1 'polypeptide(L)'
;MTQPSGFASISKREQGLHRQLSAGQMSMIAIGGAIGTGLFMGSAFAIGYAGPSVLLSYAIGAFITLLLMGCLAEMTVAHSTSGSFGAYAEYYVSPMAGFLVRYAYWAAIVLAVGTEVTAIALYMKYWFPDVPAWIWILSFSSALVALNSVSVKTFGQVEYLFSAIKLAAIAAFILLAVWLVFGSSSGEYGLHHYTDHGGFMPHGFSGMWVAVIISIFSYLSVEMIAVAAGEAEDPERAVRQAFRATIVRLVVFYLLTLALMLAIVPWDEAGKTQSPFVTVMQYIGIPGATGVMNFVILVAALSAMNSQLYITTRMMFSRSRAGQAPAGLGRLTRTGIPLNALLLSCVGIAVATVLSVVYPEESFSLMMAISMFGAIFTWLMIFVTHLFFRRYYARKQQALTFKLPLYPYGTLIGLVLVTTVFTEAFRMTLLFGAPFLVLLTIG
;
A
#
# COMPACT_ATOMS: atom_id res chain seq x y z
N MET A 1 -7.33 41.27 -10.59
CA MET A 1 -7.41 39.96 -11.28
C MET A 1 -7.87 38.92 -10.28
N THR A 2 -9.16 38.60 -10.28
CA THR A 2 -9.78 37.63 -9.38
C THR A 2 -9.34 36.23 -9.78
N GLN A 3 -8.52 35.57 -8.93
CA GLN A 3 -8.22 34.15 -9.09
C GLN A 3 -9.55 33.36 -9.05
N PRO A 4 -9.73 32.31 -9.88
CA PRO A 4 -10.96 31.54 -9.83
C PRO A 4 -11.09 30.85 -8.46
N SER A 5 -12.02 31.29 -7.63
CA SER A 5 -12.40 30.62 -6.40
C SER A 5 -13.26 29.40 -6.76
N GLY A 6 -12.70 28.19 -6.69
CA GLY A 6 -13.43 26.96 -6.97
C GLY A 6 -12.52 25.78 -7.29
N PHE A 7 -13.08 24.58 -7.36
CA PHE A 7 -12.34 23.33 -7.62
C PHE A 7 -11.45 23.39 -8.87
N ALA A 8 -11.84 24.18 -9.88
CA ALA A 8 -11.08 24.38 -11.11
C ALA A 8 -9.68 24.98 -10.88
N SER A 9 -9.48 25.87 -9.89
CA SER A 9 -8.15 26.42 -9.60
C SER A 9 -7.24 25.41 -8.90
N ILE A 10 -7.81 24.53 -8.06
CA ILE A 10 -7.10 23.40 -7.48
C ILE A 10 -6.62 22.47 -8.59
N SER A 11 -7.52 22.06 -9.49
CA SER A 11 -7.17 21.20 -10.63
C SER A 11 -6.12 21.82 -11.54
N LYS A 12 -6.20 23.13 -11.81
CA LYS A 12 -5.21 23.85 -12.63
C LYS A 12 -3.81 23.91 -11.99
N ARG A 13 -3.70 23.96 -10.66
CA ARG A 13 -2.39 23.90 -9.96
C ARG A 13 -1.71 22.53 -10.10
N GLU A 14 -2.49 21.47 -10.30
CA GLU A 14 -1.98 20.11 -10.53
C GLU A 14 -1.66 19.83 -12.02
N GLN A 15 -2.10 20.71 -12.94
CA GLN A 15 -1.78 20.61 -14.36
C GLN A 15 -0.35 21.12 -14.62
N GLY A 16 0.61 20.20 -14.74
CA GLY A 16 2.00 20.55 -15.02
C GLY A 16 2.98 19.39 -15.15
N LEU A 17 2.61 18.18 -14.71
CA LEU A 17 3.39 16.99 -15.05
C LEU A 17 3.04 16.53 -16.47
N HIS A 18 4.05 16.41 -17.33
CA HIS A 18 3.89 15.77 -18.63
C HIS A 18 3.26 14.37 -18.43
N ARG A 19 2.09 14.17 -19.05
CA ARG A 19 1.40 12.88 -19.13
C ARG A 19 2.17 11.95 -20.08
N GLN A 20 3.27 11.40 -19.59
CA GLN A 20 4.15 10.52 -20.38
C GLN A 20 3.76 9.03 -20.28
N LEU A 21 2.85 8.68 -19.36
CA LEU A 21 2.41 7.30 -19.14
C LEU A 21 0.97 7.13 -19.63
N SER A 22 0.72 6.07 -20.38
CA SER A 22 -0.64 5.71 -20.82
C SER A 22 -1.48 5.23 -19.62
N ALA A 23 -2.81 5.28 -19.74
CA ALA A 23 -3.72 4.76 -18.71
C ALA A 23 -3.43 3.29 -18.35
N GLY A 24 -3.03 2.47 -19.35
CA GLY A 24 -2.61 1.09 -19.13
C GLY A 24 -1.30 0.97 -18.34
N GLN A 25 -0.31 1.83 -18.61
CA GLN A 25 0.93 1.87 -17.85
C GLN A 25 0.70 2.32 -16.41
N MET A 26 -0.14 3.35 -16.20
CA MET A 26 -0.50 3.80 -14.85
C MET A 26 -1.27 2.73 -14.07
N SER A 27 -2.18 2.02 -14.73
CA SER A 27 -2.89 0.88 -14.14
C SER A 27 -1.95 -0.26 -13.76
N MET A 28 -1.01 -0.63 -14.64
CA MET A 28 0.01 -1.65 -14.33
C MET A 28 0.93 -1.23 -13.19
N ILE A 29 1.37 0.03 -13.12
CA ILE A 29 2.16 0.55 -11.99
C ILE A 29 1.34 0.52 -10.71
N ALA A 30 0.04 0.88 -10.76
CA ALA A 30 -0.82 0.88 -9.59
C ALA A 30 -1.17 -0.54 -9.12
N ILE A 31 -1.29 -1.52 -10.03
CA ILE A 31 -1.51 -2.93 -9.68
C ILE A 31 -0.20 -3.57 -9.18
N GLY A 32 0.88 -3.39 -9.92
CA GLY A 32 2.20 -3.95 -9.64
C GLY A 32 2.82 -3.39 -8.37
N GLY A 33 2.83 -2.07 -8.22
CA GLY A 33 3.38 -1.38 -7.05
C GLY A 33 2.59 -1.63 -5.76
N ALA A 34 1.34 -2.08 -5.87
CA ALA A 34 0.51 -2.39 -4.72
C ALA A 34 0.55 -3.88 -4.31
N ILE A 35 1.17 -4.75 -5.13
CA ILE A 35 1.55 -6.10 -4.72
C ILE A 35 3.04 -6.09 -4.36
N GLY A 36 3.31 -5.87 -3.07
CA GLY A 36 4.64 -5.77 -2.49
C GLY A 36 4.79 -6.63 -1.23
N THR A 37 5.64 -6.18 -0.31
CA THR A 37 5.98 -6.92 0.91
C THR A 37 4.79 -7.17 1.84
N GLY A 38 3.72 -6.38 1.77
CA GLY A 38 2.50 -6.60 2.54
C GLY A 38 1.86 -7.99 2.31
N LEU A 39 1.80 -8.46 1.06
CA LEU A 39 1.26 -9.80 0.76
C LEU A 39 2.18 -10.91 1.28
N PHE A 40 3.49 -10.73 1.19
CA PHE A 40 4.45 -11.80 1.44
C PHE A 40 4.93 -11.79 2.90
N MET A 41 5.70 -10.78 3.31
CA MET A 41 6.20 -10.68 4.68
C MET A 41 5.13 -10.17 5.64
N GLY A 42 4.34 -9.18 5.23
CA GLY A 42 3.25 -8.65 6.07
C GLY A 42 2.24 -9.73 6.47
N SER A 43 1.95 -10.69 5.59
CA SER A 43 1.05 -11.79 5.93
C SER A 43 1.64 -12.76 6.95
N ALA A 44 2.96 -13.03 6.96
CA ALA A 44 3.58 -13.83 8.04
C ALA A 44 3.33 -13.18 9.41
N PHE A 45 3.57 -11.87 9.53
CA PHE A 45 3.26 -11.15 10.76
C PHE A 45 1.78 -11.21 11.12
N ALA A 46 0.88 -11.00 10.15
CA ALA A 46 -0.55 -11.06 10.40
C ALA A 46 -1.03 -12.46 10.85
N ILE A 47 -0.47 -13.53 10.27
CA ILE A 47 -0.73 -14.91 10.68
C ILE A 47 -0.20 -15.15 12.08
N GLY A 48 1.01 -14.68 12.39
CA GLY A 48 1.56 -14.79 13.75
C GLY A 48 0.69 -14.13 14.81
N TYR A 49 0.04 -13.00 14.50
CA TYR A 49 -0.86 -12.32 15.44
C TYR A 49 -2.26 -12.90 15.51
N ALA A 50 -2.83 -13.38 14.40
CA ALA A 50 -4.24 -13.77 14.33
C ALA A 50 -4.46 -15.29 14.27
N GLY A 51 -3.42 -16.06 13.96
CA GLY A 51 -3.55 -17.44 13.53
C GLY A 51 -4.48 -17.55 12.31
N PRO A 52 -5.36 -18.57 12.24
CA PRO A 52 -6.28 -18.76 11.13
C PRO A 52 -7.31 -17.64 10.96
N SER A 53 -7.62 -16.90 12.04
CA SER A 53 -8.51 -15.72 12.00
C SER A 53 -7.94 -14.55 11.18
N VAL A 54 -6.70 -14.64 10.68
CA VAL A 54 -6.16 -13.74 9.66
C VAL A 54 -7.05 -13.65 8.43
N LEU A 55 -7.77 -14.73 8.06
CA LEU A 55 -8.70 -14.73 6.94
C LEU A 55 -9.86 -13.74 7.16
N LEU A 56 -10.41 -13.72 8.38
CA LEU A 56 -11.42 -12.74 8.77
C LEU A 56 -10.81 -11.33 8.82
N SER A 57 -9.58 -11.22 9.30
CA SER A 57 -8.86 -9.96 9.40
C SER A 57 -8.65 -9.29 8.02
N TYR A 58 -8.17 -10.05 7.04
CA TYR A 58 -8.01 -9.60 5.66
C TYR A 58 -9.36 -9.36 4.98
N ALA A 59 -10.41 -10.11 5.33
CA ALA A 59 -11.75 -9.86 4.79
C ALA A 59 -12.32 -8.53 5.29
N ILE A 60 -12.12 -8.21 6.59
CA ILE A 60 -12.47 -6.92 7.17
C ILE A 60 -11.63 -5.81 6.51
N GLY A 61 -10.32 -5.97 6.39
CA GLY A 61 -9.47 -5.00 5.70
C GLY A 61 -9.87 -4.77 4.24
N ALA A 62 -10.24 -5.83 3.53
CA ALA A 62 -10.73 -5.75 2.15
C ALA A 62 -12.06 -5.00 2.10
N PHE A 63 -12.95 -5.25 3.05
CA PHE A 63 -14.21 -4.52 3.18
C PHE A 63 -13.99 -3.01 3.43
N ILE A 64 -13.09 -2.65 4.37
CA ILE A 64 -12.69 -1.25 4.60
C ILE A 64 -12.15 -0.62 3.31
N THR A 65 -11.30 -1.35 2.60
CA THR A 65 -10.70 -0.91 1.34
C THR A 65 -11.75 -0.67 0.25
N LEU A 66 -12.75 -1.55 0.13
CA LEU A 66 -13.84 -1.39 -0.84
C LEU A 66 -14.74 -0.20 -0.50
N LEU A 67 -15.02 0.04 0.79
CA LEU A 67 -15.75 1.24 1.24
C LEU A 67 -14.96 2.52 0.91
N LEU A 68 -13.65 2.53 1.17
CA LEU A 68 -12.75 3.62 0.83
C LEU A 68 -12.77 3.90 -0.68
N MET A 69 -12.60 2.85 -1.49
CA MET A 69 -12.60 2.95 -2.94
C MET A 69 -13.95 3.46 -3.46
N GLY A 70 -15.06 3.03 -2.84
CA GLY A 70 -16.39 3.53 -3.16
C GLY A 70 -16.58 5.03 -2.84
N CYS A 71 -16.01 5.50 -1.73
CA CYS A 71 -15.99 6.93 -1.38
C CYS A 71 -15.18 7.74 -2.40
N LEU A 72 -13.99 7.25 -2.77
CA LEU A 72 -13.12 7.87 -3.78
C LEU A 72 -13.77 7.87 -5.16
N ALA A 73 -14.40 6.76 -5.54
CA ALA A 73 -15.13 6.61 -6.80
C ALA A 73 -16.18 7.71 -6.96
N GLU A 74 -16.99 7.92 -5.93
CA GLU A 74 -18.05 8.91 -5.94
C GLU A 74 -17.52 10.35 -6.06
N MET A 75 -16.48 10.69 -5.29
CA MET A 75 -15.85 12.02 -5.38
C MET A 75 -15.13 12.24 -6.72
N THR A 76 -14.51 11.19 -7.27
CA THR A 76 -13.75 11.25 -8.53
C THR A 76 -14.66 11.40 -9.75
N VAL A 77 -15.82 10.74 -9.76
CA VAL A 77 -16.81 10.93 -10.83
C VAL A 77 -17.42 12.34 -10.75
N ALA A 78 -17.65 12.86 -9.55
CA ALA A 78 -18.17 14.21 -9.38
C ALA A 78 -17.15 15.30 -9.76
N HIS A 79 -15.87 15.07 -9.45
CA HIS A 79 -14.79 16.03 -9.62
C HIS A 79 -13.48 15.35 -10.01
N SER A 80 -13.29 15.08 -11.30
CA SER A 80 -12.08 14.41 -11.77
C SER A 80 -10.83 15.28 -11.62
N THR A 81 -9.83 14.75 -10.92
CA THR A 81 -8.53 15.41 -10.75
C THR A 81 -7.44 14.41 -10.36
N SER A 82 -6.21 14.67 -10.81
CA SER A 82 -5.00 13.96 -10.40
C SER A 82 -4.62 14.19 -8.93
N GLY A 83 -5.11 15.27 -8.31
CA GLY A 83 -4.88 15.54 -6.88
C GLY A 83 -5.68 14.65 -5.94
N SER A 84 -6.71 13.95 -6.45
CA SER A 84 -7.61 13.01 -5.79
C SER A 84 -7.98 13.42 -4.35
N PHE A 85 -7.86 12.52 -3.37
CA PHE A 85 -8.23 12.73 -1.96
C PHE A 85 -7.61 13.96 -1.32
N GLY A 86 -6.41 14.36 -1.72
CA GLY A 86 -5.79 15.60 -1.23
C GLY A 86 -6.52 16.85 -1.72
N ALA A 87 -6.94 16.86 -2.99
CA ALA A 87 -7.73 17.94 -3.58
C ALA A 87 -9.18 17.95 -3.05
N TYR A 88 -9.78 16.77 -2.80
CA TYR A 88 -11.10 16.66 -2.21
C TYR A 88 -11.11 17.20 -0.77
N ALA A 89 -10.12 16.83 0.04
CA ALA A 89 -10.00 17.32 1.41
C ALA A 89 -9.79 18.85 1.45
N GLU A 90 -8.96 19.36 0.54
CA GLU A 90 -8.74 20.80 0.36
C GLU A 90 -10.04 21.56 0.07
N TYR A 91 -10.87 21.00 -0.80
CA TYR A 91 -12.09 21.66 -1.28
C TYR A 91 -13.29 21.50 -0.35
N TYR A 92 -13.56 20.28 0.15
CA TYR A 92 -14.77 19.99 0.92
C TYR A 92 -14.61 20.17 2.43
N VAL A 93 -13.39 20.08 2.94
CA VAL A 93 -13.11 20.18 4.38
C VAL A 93 -12.43 21.51 4.69
N SER A 94 -11.19 21.71 4.26
CA SER A 94 -10.46 22.97 4.39
C SER A 94 -9.09 22.90 3.69
N PRO A 95 -8.46 24.05 3.36
CA PRO A 95 -7.09 24.08 2.86
C PRO A 95 -6.07 23.34 3.75
N MET A 96 -6.20 23.49 5.06
CA MET A 96 -5.36 22.79 6.04
C MET A 96 -5.56 21.27 6.00
N ALA A 97 -6.81 20.79 5.92
CA ALA A 97 -7.09 19.36 5.77
C ALA A 97 -6.47 18.80 4.48
N GLY A 98 -6.59 19.54 3.38
CA GLY A 98 -5.92 19.24 2.12
C GLY A 98 -4.41 19.07 2.29
N PHE A 99 -3.75 20.04 2.93
CA PHE A 99 -2.31 20.02 3.19
C PHE A 99 -1.87 18.83 4.07
N LEU A 100 -2.56 18.58 5.19
CA LEU A 100 -2.22 17.51 6.12
C LEU A 100 -2.36 16.13 5.49
N VAL A 101 -3.47 15.84 4.81
CA VAL A 101 -3.70 14.56 4.13
C VAL A 101 -2.60 14.27 3.11
N ARG A 102 -2.28 15.30 2.33
CA ARG A 102 -1.26 15.30 1.30
C ARG A 102 0.13 14.94 1.86
N TYR A 103 0.54 15.56 2.96
CA TYR A 103 1.83 15.32 3.61
C TYR A 103 1.88 14.00 4.38
N ALA A 104 0.80 13.66 5.10
CA ALA A 104 0.68 12.39 5.81
C ALA A 104 0.78 11.21 4.85
N TYR A 105 0.10 11.26 3.71
CA TYR A 105 0.20 10.23 2.69
C TYR A 105 1.60 10.13 2.08
N TRP A 106 2.22 11.27 1.76
CA TRP A 106 3.60 11.28 1.26
C TRP A 106 4.58 10.66 2.25
N ALA A 107 4.50 11.05 3.53
CA ALA A 107 5.35 10.50 4.58
C ALA A 107 5.11 9.01 4.78
N ALA A 108 3.85 8.55 4.72
CA ALA A 108 3.51 7.13 4.79
C ALA A 108 4.21 6.33 3.67
N ILE A 109 4.15 6.80 2.43
CA ILE A 109 4.81 6.11 1.31
C ILE A 109 6.34 6.17 1.44
N VAL A 110 6.91 7.32 1.85
CA VAL A 110 8.37 7.42 2.07
C VAL A 110 8.82 6.41 3.13
N LEU A 111 8.07 6.24 4.21
CA LEU A 111 8.38 5.23 5.22
C LEU A 111 8.11 3.81 4.71
N ALA A 112 7.08 3.59 3.88
CA ALA A 112 6.85 2.31 3.23
C ALA A 112 8.04 1.88 2.35
N VAL A 113 8.73 2.81 1.68
CA VAL A 113 9.99 2.51 0.94
C VAL A 113 11.02 1.88 1.89
N GLY A 114 11.11 2.38 3.12
CA GLY A 114 11.97 1.80 4.16
C GLY A 114 11.52 0.38 4.58
N THR A 115 10.21 0.13 4.63
CA THR A 115 9.65 -1.22 4.87
C THR A 115 10.05 -2.19 3.75
N GLU A 116 9.95 -1.75 2.48
CA GLU A 116 10.33 -2.58 1.33
C GLU A 116 11.83 -2.94 1.35
N VAL A 117 12.70 -1.96 1.62
CA VAL A 117 14.15 -2.21 1.64
C VAL A 117 14.58 -3.07 2.83
N THR A 118 13.88 -2.96 3.96
CA THR A 118 14.09 -3.84 5.12
C THR A 118 13.76 -5.28 4.75
N ALA A 119 12.64 -5.51 4.07
CA ALA A 119 12.26 -6.84 3.60
C ALA A 119 13.25 -7.40 2.56
N ILE A 120 13.73 -6.58 1.62
CA ILE A 120 14.77 -6.96 0.66
C ILE A 120 16.00 -7.51 1.40
N ALA A 121 16.47 -6.81 2.43
CA ALA A 121 17.62 -7.23 3.21
C ALA A 121 17.37 -8.54 3.97
N LEU A 122 16.15 -8.74 4.47
CA LEU A 122 15.73 -9.98 5.11
C LEU A 122 15.71 -11.15 4.11
N TYR A 123 15.10 -10.99 2.93
CA TYR A 123 15.05 -12.04 1.91
C TYR A 123 16.45 -12.44 1.40
N MET A 124 17.39 -11.50 1.36
CA MET A 124 18.78 -11.81 0.99
C MET A 124 19.49 -12.72 1.98
N LYS A 125 19.09 -12.74 3.26
CA LYS A 125 19.63 -13.67 4.26
C LYS A 125 19.36 -15.14 3.91
N TYR A 126 18.37 -15.43 3.06
CA TYR A 126 18.13 -16.80 2.57
C TYR A 126 19.36 -17.38 1.84
N TRP A 127 20.01 -16.58 0.98
CA TRP A 127 21.21 -17.02 0.25
C TRP A 127 22.51 -16.62 0.96
N PHE A 128 22.48 -15.49 1.68
CA PHE A 128 23.66 -14.87 2.28
C PHE A 128 23.40 -14.52 3.75
N PRO A 129 23.25 -15.52 4.64
CA PRO A 129 22.83 -15.31 6.04
C PRO A 129 23.85 -14.50 6.84
N ASP A 130 25.14 -14.62 6.52
CA ASP A 130 26.24 -13.96 7.25
C ASP A 130 26.47 -12.51 6.81
N VAL A 131 25.81 -12.05 5.74
CA VAL A 131 25.98 -10.69 5.23
C VAL A 131 25.07 -9.73 6.00
N PRO A 132 25.62 -8.69 6.65
CA PRO A 132 24.82 -7.71 7.38
C PRO A 132 23.74 -7.04 6.51
N ALA A 133 22.53 -6.88 7.09
CA ALA A 133 21.37 -6.34 6.38
C ALA A 133 21.62 -4.96 5.74
N TRP A 134 22.36 -4.08 6.41
CA TRP A 134 22.65 -2.73 5.93
C TRP A 134 23.37 -2.72 4.56
N ILE A 135 24.16 -3.74 4.24
CA ILE A 135 24.84 -3.86 2.94
C ILE A 135 23.81 -4.03 1.82
N TRP A 136 22.82 -4.90 2.02
CA TRP A 136 21.71 -5.09 1.09
C TRP A 136 20.85 -3.85 0.99
N ILE A 137 20.57 -3.18 2.12
CA ILE A 137 19.81 -1.93 2.13
C ILE A 137 20.49 -0.88 1.26
N LEU A 138 21.77 -0.59 1.48
CA LEU A 138 22.49 0.45 0.75
C LEU A 138 22.68 0.10 -0.73
N SER A 139 23.01 -1.16 -1.05
CA SER A 139 23.27 -1.60 -2.43
C SER A 139 22.01 -1.52 -3.30
N PHE A 140 20.90 -2.15 -2.88
CA PHE A 140 19.65 -2.12 -3.65
C PHE A 140 19.03 -0.72 -3.70
N SER A 141 19.13 0.05 -2.60
CA SER A 141 18.70 1.45 -2.59
C SER A 141 19.47 2.28 -3.61
N SER A 142 20.79 2.18 -3.62
CA SER A 142 21.63 2.92 -4.56
C SER A 142 21.31 2.54 -6.01
N ALA A 143 21.10 1.24 -6.28
CA ALA A 143 20.72 0.76 -7.60
C ALA A 143 19.36 1.31 -8.05
N LEU A 144 18.34 1.30 -7.19
CA LEU A 144 17.01 1.82 -7.52
C LEU A 144 16.96 3.35 -7.61
N VAL A 145 17.70 4.07 -6.77
CA VAL A 145 17.86 5.52 -6.88
C VAL A 145 18.54 5.88 -8.20
N ALA A 146 19.58 5.14 -8.58
CA ALA A 146 20.23 5.30 -9.88
C ALA A 146 19.25 5.01 -11.03
N LEU A 147 18.48 3.93 -10.96
CA LEU A 147 17.46 3.60 -11.97
C LEU A 147 16.40 4.70 -12.13
N ASN A 148 15.92 5.24 -11.01
CA ASN A 148 14.97 6.36 -10.99
C ASN A 148 15.57 7.68 -11.49
N SER A 149 16.91 7.77 -11.56
CA SER A 149 17.65 8.94 -12.06
C SER A 149 18.00 8.90 -13.56
N VAL A 150 17.62 7.85 -14.30
CA VAL A 150 17.97 7.72 -15.73
C VAL A 150 16.81 8.10 -16.67
N SER A 151 15.67 7.42 -16.60
CA SER A 151 14.54 7.68 -17.52
C SER A 151 13.23 7.04 -17.07
N VAL A 152 12.13 7.78 -17.20
CA VAL A 152 10.74 7.32 -16.95
C VAL A 152 10.36 6.15 -17.87
N LYS A 153 10.93 6.08 -19.08
CA LYS A 153 10.67 4.96 -20.01
C LYS A 153 11.28 3.64 -19.51
N THR A 154 12.50 3.70 -18.99
CA THR A 154 13.20 2.54 -18.43
C THR A 154 12.47 2.04 -17.18
N PHE A 155 11.99 2.95 -16.32
CA PHE A 155 11.14 2.63 -15.18
C PHE A 155 9.92 1.79 -15.59
N GLY A 156 9.17 2.24 -16.59
CA GLY A 156 7.95 1.56 -17.02
C GLY A 156 8.19 0.15 -17.59
N GLN A 157 9.31 -0.06 -18.28
CA GLN A 157 9.68 -1.38 -18.82
C GLN A 157 10.10 -2.38 -17.74
N VAL A 158 10.93 -1.94 -16.79
CA VAL A 158 11.36 -2.77 -15.65
C VAL A 158 10.16 -3.15 -14.79
N GLU A 159 9.29 -2.19 -14.49
CA GLU A 159 8.11 -2.43 -13.66
C GLU A 159 7.11 -3.38 -14.33
N TYR A 160 6.97 -3.30 -15.65
CA TYR A 160 6.15 -4.25 -16.41
C TYR A 160 6.66 -5.68 -16.26
N LEU A 161 7.98 -5.89 -16.40
CA LEU A 161 8.59 -7.20 -16.25
C LEU A 161 8.45 -7.72 -14.81
N PHE A 162 8.73 -6.88 -13.81
CA PHE A 162 8.60 -7.26 -12.40
C PHE A 162 7.16 -7.63 -12.04
N SER A 163 6.18 -6.87 -12.54
CA SER A 163 4.76 -7.17 -12.35
C SER A 163 4.38 -8.49 -13.01
N ALA A 164 4.84 -8.74 -14.25
CA ALA A 164 4.55 -9.99 -14.95
C ALA A 164 5.07 -11.23 -14.18
N ILE A 165 6.31 -11.17 -13.68
CA ILE A 165 6.92 -12.24 -12.88
C ILE A 165 6.10 -12.50 -11.60
N LYS A 166 5.74 -11.44 -10.88
CA LYS A 166 4.92 -11.54 -9.65
C LYS A 166 3.58 -12.21 -9.90
N LEU A 167 2.81 -11.71 -10.86
CA LEU A 167 1.47 -12.23 -11.12
C LEU A 167 1.53 -13.69 -11.59
N ALA A 168 2.50 -14.05 -12.44
CA ALA A 168 2.70 -15.42 -12.88
C ALA A 168 3.03 -16.35 -11.70
N ALA A 169 3.89 -15.92 -10.78
CA ALA A 169 4.25 -16.71 -9.62
C ALA A 169 3.10 -16.88 -8.62
N ILE A 170 2.30 -15.84 -8.38
CA ILE A 170 1.10 -15.93 -7.53
C ILE A 170 0.08 -16.88 -8.17
N ALA A 171 -0.14 -16.80 -9.48
CA ALA A 171 -1.03 -17.71 -10.19
C ALA A 171 -0.55 -19.16 -10.11
N ALA A 172 0.75 -19.41 -10.34
CA ALA A 172 1.35 -20.73 -10.21
C ALA A 172 1.22 -21.28 -8.78
N PHE A 173 1.46 -20.44 -7.78
CA PHE A 173 1.28 -20.79 -6.36
C PHE A 173 -0.16 -21.19 -6.07
N ILE A 174 -1.15 -20.41 -6.52
CA ILE A 174 -2.58 -20.73 -6.30
C ILE A 174 -2.94 -22.06 -6.95
N LEU A 175 -2.51 -22.29 -8.20
CA LEU A 175 -2.80 -23.55 -8.91
C LEU A 175 -2.20 -24.76 -8.18
N LEU A 176 -0.93 -24.66 -7.77
CA LEU A 176 -0.26 -25.70 -6.98
C LEU A 176 -0.99 -25.93 -5.66
N ALA A 177 -1.33 -24.86 -4.94
CA ALA A 177 -1.95 -24.95 -3.64
C ALA A 177 -3.37 -25.55 -3.71
N VAL A 178 -4.17 -25.19 -4.72
CA VAL A 178 -5.47 -25.83 -4.99
C VAL A 178 -5.29 -27.32 -5.26
N TRP A 179 -4.31 -27.69 -6.08
CA TRP A 179 -4.03 -29.09 -6.38
C TRP A 179 -3.63 -29.88 -5.13
N LEU A 180 -2.81 -29.31 -4.25
CA LEU A 180 -2.43 -29.96 -2.99
C LEU A 180 -3.61 -30.13 -2.03
N VAL A 181 -4.39 -29.06 -1.81
CA VAL A 181 -5.49 -29.06 -0.83
C VAL A 181 -6.68 -29.91 -1.27
N PHE A 182 -7.02 -29.94 -2.56
CA PHE A 182 -8.21 -30.63 -3.05
C PHE A 182 -7.92 -31.85 -3.92
N GLY A 183 -6.70 -31.99 -4.42
CA GLY A 183 -6.30 -33.08 -5.32
C GLY A 183 -5.40 -34.14 -4.68
N SER A 184 -4.74 -33.85 -3.55
CA SER A 184 -3.93 -34.85 -2.85
C SER A 184 -4.82 -35.79 -2.02
N SER A 185 -4.55 -37.09 -2.09
CA SER A 185 -5.28 -38.12 -1.34
C SER A 185 -4.68 -38.41 0.04
N SER A 186 -3.58 -37.74 0.42
CA SER A 186 -2.83 -38.03 1.64
C SER A 186 -3.50 -37.48 2.91
N GLY A 187 -4.46 -36.55 2.78
CA GLY A 187 -5.08 -35.88 3.92
C GLY A 187 -4.15 -34.94 4.70
N GLU A 188 -2.89 -34.81 4.25
CA GLU A 188 -1.84 -33.97 4.84
C GLU A 188 -2.14 -32.48 4.69
N TYR A 189 -2.83 -32.11 3.60
CA TYR A 189 -3.25 -30.74 3.35
C TYR A 189 -4.77 -30.65 3.49
N GLY A 190 -5.26 -29.61 4.15
CA GLY A 190 -6.70 -29.42 4.27
C GLY A 190 -7.10 -28.37 5.30
N LEU A 191 -8.42 -28.21 5.42
CA LEU A 191 -9.02 -27.21 6.29
C LEU A 191 -8.84 -27.50 7.79
N HIS A 192 -8.38 -28.71 8.16
CA HIS A 192 -8.10 -29.11 9.54
C HIS A 192 -7.04 -28.21 10.20
N HIS A 193 -6.03 -27.77 9.43
CA HIS A 193 -5.02 -26.80 9.88
C HIS A 193 -5.59 -25.47 10.39
N TYR A 194 -6.85 -25.11 10.06
CA TYR A 194 -7.49 -23.91 10.60
C TYR A 194 -7.91 -24.04 12.06
N THR A 195 -7.91 -25.25 12.63
CA THR A 195 -8.39 -25.50 13.99
C THR A 195 -7.40 -26.25 14.86
N ASP A 196 -6.46 -27.00 14.28
CA ASP A 196 -5.67 -27.98 15.03
C ASP A 196 -4.64 -27.37 15.99
N HIS A 197 -4.22 -26.12 15.75
CA HIS A 197 -3.18 -25.45 16.54
C HIS A 197 -3.77 -24.35 17.44
N GLY A 198 -4.68 -24.71 18.34
CA GLY A 198 -5.32 -23.77 19.27
C GLY A 198 -6.60 -23.10 18.75
N GLY A 199 -7.24 -23.71 17.74
CA GLY A 199 -8.51 -23.25 17.17
C GLY A 199 -8.34 -22.15 16.12
N PHE A 200 -9.48 -21.64 15.63
CA PHE A 200 -9.51 -20.63 14.57
C PHE A 200 -9.00 -19.26 15.03
N MET A 201 -9.12 -18.93 16.32
CA MET A 201 -8.75 -17.63 16.88
C MET A 201 -7.85 -17.82 18.13
N PRO A 202 -6.63 -18.34 17.95
CA PRO A 202 -5.75 -18.74 19.06
C PRO A 202 -5.32 -17.56 19.95
N HIS A 203 -5.30 -16.34 19.38
CA HIS A 203 -4.93 -15.10 20.08
C HIS A 203 -6.14 -14.19 20.37
N GLY A 204 -7.36 -14.72 20.26
CA GLY A 204 -8.59 -13.97 20.52
C GLY A 204 -8.82 -12.79 19.56
N PHE A 205 -9.81 -11.97 19.90
CA PHE A 205 -10.23 -10.84 19.06
C PHE A 205 -9.14 -9.78 18.90
N SER A 206 -8.30 -9.57 19.92
CA SER A 206 -7.21 -8.59 19.88
C SER A 206 -6.16 -8.95 18.82
N GLY A 207 -5.73 -10.22 18.76
CA GLY A 207 -4.78 -10.70 17.76
C GLY A 207 -5.34 -10.59 16.33
N MET A 208 -6.60 -10.99 16.13
CA MET A 208 -7.32 -10.78 14.88
C MET A 208 -7.38 -9.30 14.48
N TRP A 209 -7.70 -8.39 15.41
CA TRP A 209 -7.81 -6.97 15.10
C TRP A 209 -6.47 -6.32 14.73
N VAL A 210 -5.36 -6.76 15.35
CA VAL A 210 -4.01 -6.34 14.92
C VAL A 210 -3.76 -6.73 13.46
N ALA A 211 -4.15 -7.95 13.06
CA ALA A 211 -4.02 -8.40 11.68
C ALA A 211 -4.92 -7.63 10.70
N VAL A 212 -6.05 -7.04 11.14
CA VAL A 212 -6.83 -6.12 10.29
C VAL A 212 -5.97 -4.93 9.88
N ILE A 213 -5.21 -4.35 10.81
CA ILE A 213 -4.35 -3.19 10.52
C ILE A 213 -3.19 -3.60 9.60
N ILE A 214 -2.60 -4.78 9.82
CA ILE A 214 -1.55 -5.31 8.92
C ILE A 214 -2.11 -5.59 7.52
N SER A 215 -3.37 -6.02 7.40
CA SER A 215 -4.02 -6.18 6.10
C SER A 215 -4.22 -4.83 5.39
N ILE A 216 -4.52 -3.75 6.11
CA ILE A 216 -4.59 -2.39 5.54
C ILE A 216 -3.23 -1.98 4.97
N PHE A 217 -2.12 -2.29 5.64
CA PHE A 217 -0.77 -2.08 5.09
C PHE A 217 -0.60 -2.82 3.75
N SER A 218 -1.07 -4.06 3.71
CA SER A 218 -1.02 -4.89 2.50
C SER A 218 -1.86 -4.33 1.34
N TYR A 219 -2.92 -3.60 1.67
CA TYR A 219 -3.84 -2.99 0.71
C TYR A 219 -3.47 -1.55 0.34
N LEU A 220 -2.44 -0.98 0.97
CA LEU A 220 -1.95 0.35 0.65
C LEU A 220 -1.65 0.49 -0.85
N SER A 221 -1.70 1.73 -1.33
CA SER A 221 -1.58 2.10 -2.75
C SER A 221 -2.77 1.70 -3.64
N VAL A 222 -3.81 1.06 -3.10
CA VAL A 222 -5.08 0.88 -3.84
C VAL A 222 -5.72 2.22 -4.20
N GLU A 223 -5.56 3.25 -3.36
CA GLU A 223 -5.98 4.62 -3.64
C GLU A 223 -5.32 5.19 -4.91
N MET A 224 -4.12 4.73 -5.30
CA MET A 224 -3.46 5.19 -6.52
C MET A 224 -4.21 4.74 -7.78
N ILE A 225 -4.94 3.62 -7.72
CA ILE A 225 -5.83 3.20 -8.81
C ILE A 225 -6.97 4.23 -8.97
N ALA A 226 -7.49 4.77 -7.87
CA ALA A 226 -8.49 5.84 -7.92
C ALA A 226 -7.92 7.15 -8.45
N VAL A 227 -6.69 7.50 -8.09
CA VAL A 227 -5.98 8.66 -8.67
C VAL A 227 -5.87 8.53 -10.18
N ALA A 228 -5.40 7.36 -10.66
CA ALA A 228 -5.27 7.09 -12.08
C ALA A 228 -6.61 7.13 -12.81
N ALA A 229 -7.69 6.64 -12.19
CA ALA A 229 -9.03 6.71 -12.75
C ALA A 229 -9.53 8.16 -12.89
N GLY A 230 -9.12 9.07 -12.00
CA GLY A 230 -9.42 10.51 -12.10
C GLY A 230 -8.69 11.22 -13.24
N GLU A 231 -7.67 10.61 -13.83
CA GLU A 231 -6.94 11.13 -15.00
C GLU A 231 -7.47 10.58 -16.34
N ALA A 232 -8.39 9.61 -16.30
CA ALA A 232 -8.93 8.98 -17.50
C ALA A 232 -9.86 9.92 -18.28
N GLU A 233 -9.96 9.69 -19.60
CA GLU A 233 -10.90 10.42 -20.48
C GLU A 233 -12.36 10.21 -20.06
N ASP A 234 -12.69 9.00 -19.61
CA ASP A 234 -13.98 8.65 -19.02
C ASP A 234 -13.74 8.16 -17.57
N PRO A 235 -13.78 9.08 -16.59
CA PRO A 235 -13.56 8.75 -15.18
C PRO A 235 -14.57 7.76 -14.62
N GLU A 236 -15.83 7.80 -15.07
CA GLU A 236 -16.87 6.90 -14.57
C GLU A 236 -16.58 5.45 -14.95
N ARG A 237 -16.28 5.21 -16.24
CA ARG A 237 -15.89 3.88 -16.71
C ARG A 237 -14.60 3.40 -16.07
N ALA A 238 -13.59 4.29 -15.95
CA ALA A 238 -12.31 3.96 -15.36
C ALA A 238 -12.44 3.58 -13.88
N VAL A 239 -13.23 4.32 -13.09
CA VAL A 239 -13.52 4.02 -11.69
C VAL A 239 -14.20 2.65 -11.53
N ARG A 240 -15.17 2.31 -12.38
CA ARG A 240 -15.82 0.99 -12.36
C ARG A 240 -14.84 -0.15 -12.63
N GLN A 241 -13.92 0.04 -13.57
CA GLN A 241 -12.87 -0.94 -13.87
C GLN A 241 -11.89 -1.07 -12.70
N ALA A 242 -11.46 0.05 -12.13
CA ALA A 242 -10.59 0.10 -10.95
C ALA A 242 -11.19 -0.66 -9.76
N PHE A 243 -12.51 -0.51 -9.53
CA PHE A 243 -13.22 -1.23 -8.48
C PHE A 243 -13.19 -2.76 -8.69
N ARG A 244 -13.46 -3.23 -9.92
CA ARG A 244 -13.40 -4.66 -10.26
C ARG A 244 -12.00 -5.23 -10.10
N ALA A 245 -10.98 -4.51 -10.59
CA ALA A 245 -9.59 -4.91 -10.44
C ALA A 245 -9.18 -5.01 -8.96
N THR A 246 -9.66 -4.07 -8.14
CA THR A 246 -9.43 -4.07 -6.69
C THR A 246 -10.07 -5.29 -6.03
N ILE A 247 -11.32 -5.64 -6.36
CA ILE A 247 -11.98 -6.85 -5.82
C ILE A 247 -11.18 -8.10 -6.15
N VAL A 248 -10.79 -8.28 -7.41
CA VAL A 248 -10.01 -9.45 -7.83
C VAL A 248 -8.72 -9.53 -7.04
N ARG A 249 -8.00 -8.41 -6.87
CA ARG A 249 -6.79 -8.35 -6.06
C ARG A 249 -7.05 -8.78 -4.61
N LEU A 250 -8.02 -8.16 -3.93
CA LEU A 250 -8.30 -8.41 -2.50
C LEU A 250 -8.79 -9.85 -2.24
N VAL A 251 -9.63 -10.39 -3.12
CA VAL A 251 -10.22 -11.72 -2.94
C VAL A 251 -9.28 -12.82 -3.43
N VAL A 252 -8.76 -12.71 -4.64
CA VAL A 252 -8.00 -13.79 -5.28
C VAL A 252 -6.54 -13.81 -4.81
N PHE A 253 -5.85 -12.67 -4.81
CA PHE A 253 -4.42 -12.65 -4.49
C PHE A 253 -4.12 -12.60 -3.01
N TYR A 254 -5.06 -12.14 -2.18
CA TYR A 254 -4.89 -12.08 -0.74
C TYR A 254 -5.69 -13.17 -0.05
N LEU A 255 -7.02 -13.08 -0.03
CA LEU A 255 -7.84 -14.00 0.75
C LEU A 255 -7.70 -15.47 0.32
N LEU A 256 -7.83 -15.76 -0.97
CA LEU A 256 -7.71 -17.13 -1.49
C LEU A 256 -6.30 -17.67 -1.27
N THR A 257 -5.27 -16.87 -1.53
CA THR A 257 -3.88 -17.28 -1.35
C THR A 257 -3.54 -17.58 0.11
N LEU A 258 -4.00 -16.75 1.04
CA LEU A 258 -3.82 -16.99 2.49
C LEU A 258 -4.61 -18.21 2.97
N ALA A 259 -5.84 -18.40 2.49
CA ALA A 259 -6.65 -19.56 2.84
C ALA A 259 -5.94 -20.85 2.40
N LEU A 260 -5.53 -20.92 1.13
CA LEU A 260 -4.82 -22.09 0.60
C LEU A 260 -3.50 -22.34 1.33
N MET A 261 -2.73 -21.30 1.64
CA MET A 261 -1.48 -21.44 2.38
C MET A 261 -1.71 -22.01 3.79
N LEU A 262 -2.70 -21.49 4.53
CA LEU A 262 -3.04 -22.00 5.87
C LEU A 262 -3.66 -23.40 5.85
N ALA A 263 -4.20 -23.83 4.71
CA ALA A 263 -4.66 -25.21 4.54
C ALA A 263 -3.48 -26.16 4.29
N ILE A 264 -2.34 -25.66 3.82
CA ILE A 264 -1.13 -26.47 3.55
C ILE A 264 -0.21 -26.51 4.76
N VAL A 265 0.02 -25.36 5.40
CA VAL A 265 0.97 -25.23 6.51
C VAL A 265 0.26 -24.71 7.76
N PRO A 266 0.46 -25.34 8.93
CA PRO A 266 -0.02 -24.83 10.20
C PRO A 266 0.39 -23.37 10.45
N TRP A 267 -0.52 -22.59 11.04
CA TRP A 267 -0.34 -21.15 11.21
C TRP A 267 0.86 -20.80 12.12
N ASP A 268 1.16 -21.67 13.09
CA ASP A 268 2.27 -21.52 14.03
C ASP A 268 3.64 -21.77 13.38
N GLU A 269 3.71 -22.44 12.23
CA GLU A 269 4.91 -22.51 11.40
C GLU A 269 4.94 -21.41 10.33
N ALA A 270 3.79 -21.14 9.70
CA ALA A 270 3.66 -20.11 8.67
C ALA A 270 3.96 -18.69 9.21
N GLY A 271 3.66 -18.41 10.49
CA GLY A 271 3.88 -17.12 11.13
C GLY A 271 5.31 -16.89 11.68
N LYS A 272 6.18 -17.90 11.69
CA LYS A 272 7.54 -17.81 12.27
C LYS A 272 8.62 -17.38 11.26
N THR A 273 8.33 -17.44 9.96
CA THR A 273 9.33 -17.15 8.91
C THR A 273 9.15 -15.76 8.33
N GLN A 274 10.09 -15.37 7.47
CA GLN A 274 10.03 -14.10 6.74
C GLN A 274 8.94 -14.06 5.65
N SER A 275 8.42 -15.21 5.20
CA SER A 275 7.36 -15.26 4.20
C SER A 275 6.64 -16.61 4.21
N PRO A 276 5.30 -16.64 4.36
CA PRO A 276 4.54 -17.90 4.36
C PRO A 276 4.61 -18.63 3.02
N PHE A 277 4.82 -17.90 1.93
CA PHE A 277 4.97 -18.49 0.59
C PHE A 277 6.25 -19.32 0.50
N VAL A 278 7.33 -18.84 1.09
CA VAL A 278 8.60 -19.56 1.19
C VAL A 278 8.42 -20.77 2.12
N THR A 279 7.71 -20.61 3.25
CA THR A 279 7.39 -21.72 4.16
C THR A 279 6.63 -22.83 3.45
N VAL A 280 5.61 -22.50 2.64
CA VAL A 280 4.86 -23.50 1.87
C VAL A 280 5.79 -24.27 0.93
N MET A 281 6.67 -23.60 0.20
CA MET A 281 7.62 -24.28 -0.69
C MET A 281 8.59 -25.19 0.08
N GLN A 282 9.03 -24.77 1.27
CA GLN A 282 9.86 -25.59 2.16
C GLN A 282 9.11 -26.81 2.68
N TYR A 283 7.85 -26.61 3.09
CA TYR A 283 7.00 -27.66 3.64
C TYR A 283 6.69 -28.75 2.61
N ILE A 284 6.39 -28.36 1.36
CA ILE A 284 6.14 -29.32 0.27
C ILE A 284 7.46 -30.02 -0.16
N GLY A 285 8.62 -29.41 0.12
CA GLY A 285 9.92 -30.02 -0.13
C GLY A 285 10.34 -30.12 -1.59
N ILE A 286 9.75 -29.32 -2.49
CA ILE A 286 10.13 -29.32 -3.92
C ILE A 286 11.55 -28.73 -4.07
N PRO A 287 12.53 -29.49 -4.60
CA PRO A 287 13.89 -28.99 -4.74
C PRO A 287 13.96 -27.70 -5.56
N GLY A 288 14.62 -26.67 -5.01
CA GLY A 288 14.80 -25.38 -5.67
C GLY A 288 13.59 -24.43 -5.62
N ALA A 289 12.38 -24.92 -5.33
CA ALA A 289 11.17 -24.08 -5.32
C ALA A 289 11.22 -22.96 -4.28
N THR A 290 11.79 -23.25 -3.10
CA THR A 290 12.02 -22.27 -2.03
C THR A 290 12.86 -21.08 -2.51
N GLY A 291 13.97 -21.36 -3.21
CA GLY A 291 14.85 -20.31 -3.73
C GLY A 291 14.18 -19.49 -4.83
N VAL A 292 13.44 -20.15 -5.74
CA VAL A 292 12.67 -19.46 -6.79
C VAL A 292 11.61 -18.55 -6.18
N MET A 293 10.86 -19.04 -5.19
CA MET A 293 9.85 -18.24 -4.51
C MET A 293 10.47 -17.06 -3.76
N ASN A 294 11.57 -17.26 -3.04
CA ASN A 294 12.29 -16.17 -2.38
C ASN A 294 12.76 -15.09 -3.39
N PHE A 295 13.22 -15.51 -4.57
CA PHE A 295 13.60 -14.59 -5.65
C PHE A 295 12.41 -13.80 -6.21
N VAL A 296 11.28 -14.45 -6.46
CA VAL A 296 10.05 -13.78 -6.89
C VAL A 296 9.64 -12.71 -5.88
N ILE A 297 9.71 -13.02 -4.59
CA ILE A 297 9.31 -12.11 -3.52
C ILE A 297 10.30 -10.94 -3.39
N LEU A 298 11.59 -11.18 -3.57
CA LEU A 298 12.60 -10.14 -3.68
C LEU A 298 12.29 -9.17 -4.83
N VAL A 299 11.96 -9.70 -6.02
CA VAL A 299 11.53 -8.90 -7.17
C VAL A 299 10.25 -8.12 -6.86
N ALA A 300 9.32 -8.72 -6.10
CA ALA A 300 8.10 -8.05 -5.66
C ALA A 300 8.38 -6.81 -4.80
N ALA A 301 9.28 -6.94 -3.83
CA ALA A 301 9.69 -5.86 -2.94
C ALA A 301 10.45 -4.75 -3.70
N LEU A 302 11.38 -5.12 -4.60
CA LEU A 302 12.11 -4.16 -5.43
C LEU A 302 11.18 -3.33 -6.32
N SER A 303 10.18 -3.99 -6.91
CA SER A 303 9.16 -3.34 -7.73
C SER A 303 8.29 -2.38 -6.92
N ALA A 304 7.82 -2.80 -5.74
CA ALA A 304 7.05 -1.92 -4.84
C ALA A 304 7.88 -0.71 -4.41
N MET A 305 9.13 -0.92 -3.97
CA MET A 305 10.07 0.13 -3.58
C MET A 305 10.32 1.14 -4.71
N ASN A 306 10.54 0.64 -5.93
CA ASN A 306 10.76 1.45 -7.12
C ASN A 306 9.53 2.34 -7.43
N SER A 307 8.34 1.75 -7.43
CA SER A 307 7.08 2.48 -7.65
C SER A 307 6.82 3.54 -6.57
N GLN A 308 7.09 3.23 -5.30
CA GLN A 308 6.93 4.15 -4.18
C GLN A 308 7.94 5.32 -4.24
N LEU A 309 9.21 5.08 -4.58
CA LEU A 309 10.22 6.13 -4.81
C LEU A 309 9.80 7.07 -5.95
N TYR A 310 9.30 6.51 -7.04
CA TYR A 310 8.82 7.29 -8.18
C TYR A 310 7.63 8.20 -7.81
N ILE A 311 6.63 7.65 -7.11
CA ILE A 311 5.42 8.37 -6.71
C ILE A 311 5.75 9.48 -5.69
N THR A 312 6.53 9.17 -4.65
CA THR A 312 6.91 10.14 -3.59
C THR A 312 7.72 11.31 -4.15
N THR A 313 8.64 11.02 -5.07
CA THR A 313 9.42 12.02 -5.79
C THR A 313 8.50 12.96 -6.59
N ARG A 314 7.54 12.42 -7.35
CA ARG A 314 6.59 13.22 -8.14
C ARG A 314 5.65 14.04 -7.26
N MET A 315 5.18 13.48 -6.14
CA MET A 315 4.31 14.19 -5.19
C MET A 315 5.02 15.41 -4.61
N MET A 316 6.26 15.24 -4.16
CA MET A 316 7.03 16.35 -3.58
C MET A 316 7.43 17.38 -4.63
N PHE A 317 7.78 16.95 -5.84
CA PHE A 317 8.00 17.84 -6.98
C PHE A 317 6.77 18.71 -7.28
N SER A 318 5.58 18.10 -7.40
CA SER A 318 4.33 18.82 -7.66
C SER A 318 4.06 19.88 -6.57
N ARG A 319 4.25 19.51 -5.30
CA ARG A 319 4.05 20.45 -4.18
C ARG A 319 5.00 21.62 -4.18
N SER A 320 6.26 21.37 -4.49
CA SER A 320 7.24 22.45 -4.62
C SER A 320 6.85 23.42 -5.72
N ARG A 321 6.34 22.91 -6.86
CA ARG A 321 5.80 23.73 -7.95
C ARG A 321 4.54 24.49 -7.57
N ALA A 322 3.73 23.96 -6.67
CA ALA A 322 2.54 24.60 -6.13
C ALA A 322 2.84 25.61 -4.99
N GLY A 323 4.10 25.82 -4.62
CA GLY A 323 4.50 26.69 -3.50
C GLY A 323 4.17 26.13 -2.12
N GLN A 324 3.85 24.83 -2.04
CA GLN A 324 3.49 24.12 -0.81
C GLN A 324 4.67 23.33 -0.23
N ALA A 325 5.84 23.39 -0.85
CA ALA A 325 7.10 22.81 -0.37
C ALA A 325 8.28 23.70 -0.82
N PRO A 326 9.46 23.61 -0.19
CA PRO A 326 10.63 24.41 -0.56
C PRO A 326 10.93 24.34 -2.07
N ALA A 327 11.16 25.50 -2.69
CA ALA A 327 11.35 25.63 -4.15
C ALA A 327 12.53 24.78 -4.70
N GLY A 328 13.51 24.47 -3.85
CA GLY A 328 14.64 23.60 -4.19
C GLY A 328 14.24 22.18 -4.56
N LEU A 329 13.15 21.64 -3.99
CA LEU A 329 12.64 20.28 -4.28
C LEU A 329 12.01 20.19 -5.68
N GLY A 330 11.58 21.31 -6.24
CA GLY A 330 10.99 21.46 -7.57
C GLY A 330 12.02 21.75 -8.68
N ARG A 331 13.32 21.76 -8.37
CA ARG A 331 14.39 21.96 -9.37
C ARG A 331 14.67 20.66 -10.12
N LEU A 332 14.69 20.74 -11.45
CA LEU A 332 15.01 19.63 -12.33
C LEU A 332 16.50 19.61 -12.67
N THR A 333 17.08 18.43 -12.79
CA THR A 333 18.40 18.22 -13.40
C THR A 333 18.35 18.47 -14.92
N ARG A 334 19.50 18.48 -15.58
CA ARG A 334 19.58 18.54 -17.06
C ARG A 334 18.84 17.38 -17.76
N THR A 335 18.68 16.25 -17.07
CA THR A 335 17.94 15.08 -17.54
C THR A 335 16.44 15.12 -17.21
N GLY A 336 15.94 16.21 -16.60
CA GLY A 336 14.52 16.41 -16.32
C GLY A 336 14.01 15.75 -15.04
N ILE A 337 14.91 15.42 -14.10
CA ILE A 337 14.57 14.64 -12.89
C ILE A 337 14.69 15.52 -11.65
N PRO A 338 13.70 15.52 -10.73
CA PRO A 338 13.76 16.31 -9.51
C PRO A 338 14.60 15.61 -8.42
N LEU A 339 15.93 15.65 -8.59
CA LEU A 339 16.87 14.91 -7.74
C LEU A 339 16.72 15.23 -6.24
N ASN A 340 16.47 16.50 -5.88
CA ASN A 340 16.30 16.89 -4.48
C ASN A 340 15.05 16.26 -3.84
N ALA A 341 13.96 16.11 -4.60
CA ALA A 341 12.75 15.42 -4.14
C ALA A 341 12.98 13.91 -4.01
N LEU A 342 13.78 13.31 -4.91
CA LEU A 342 14.19 11.91 -4.83
C LEU A 342 15.04 11.65 -3.60
N LEU A 343 16.05 12.49 -3.33
CA LEU A 343 16.90 12.38 -2.14
C LEU A 343 16.09 12.52 -0.86
N LEU A 344 15.12 13.44 -0.81
CA LEU A 344 14.21 13.56 0.33
C LEU A 344 13.35 12.29 0.51
N SER A 345 12.95 11.66 -0.59
CA SER A 345 12.18 10.40 -0.55
C SER A 345 13.02 9.21 -0.07
N CYS A 346 14.36 9.34 -0.03
CA CYS A 346 15.26 8.34 0.55
C CYS A 346 15.33 8.41 2.08
N VAL A 347 14.66 9.35 2.74
CA VAL A 347 14.63 9.41 4.22
C VAL A 347 14.12 8.11 4.83
N GLY A 348 13.12 7.46 4.23
CA GLY A 348 12.65 6.15 4.71
C GLY A 348 13.72 5.06 4.66
N ILE A 349 14.61 5.09 3.66
CA ILE A 349 15.76 4.18 3.54
C ILE A 349 16.76 4.47 4.66
N ALA A 350 17.02 5.74 4.97
CA ALA A 350 17.91 6.11 6.06
C ALA A 350 17.38 5.63 7.42
N VAL A 351 16.08 5.83 7.68
CA VAL A 351 15.42 5.33 8.90
C VAL A 351 15.50 3.80 8.96
N ALA A 352 15.19 3.10 7.86
CA ALA A 352 15.31 1.65 7.78
C ALA A 352 16.74 1.16 8.04
N THR A 353 17.75 1.86 7.52
CA THR A 353 19.16 1.54 7.77
C THR A 353 19.49 1.63 9.26
N VAL A 354 19.08 2.71 9.93
CA VAL A 354 19.29 2.87 11.38
C VAL A 354 18.57 1.78 12.17
N LEU A 355 17.30 1.52 11.88
CA LEU A 355 16.53 0.49 12.57
C LEU A 355 17.09 -0.91 12.32
N SER A 356 17.61 -1.21 11.13
CA SER A 356 18.22 -2.50 10.82
C SER A 356 19.50 -2.79 11.63
N VAL A 357 20.17 -1.75 12.11
CA VAL A 357 21.39 -1.87 12.93
C VAL A 357 21.05 -1.90 14.42
N VAL A 358 20.10 -1.07 14.86
CA VAL A 358 19.76 -0.94 16.29
C VAL A 358 18.75 -1.99 16.75
N TYR A 359 17.77 -2.33 15.91
CA TYR A 359 16.66 -3.26 16.17
C TYR A 359 16.51 -4.25 15.01
N PRO A 360 17.49 -5.13 14.75
CA PRO A 360 17.52 -5.96 13.54
C PRO A 360 16.27 -6.85 13.40
N GLU A 361 15.79 -7.44 14.49
CA GLU A 361 14.63 -8.35 14.49
C GLU A 361 13.29 -7.60 14.38
N GLU A 362 13.14 -6.45 15.05
CA GLU A 362 11.91 -5.64 14.98
C GLU A 362 11.91 -4.61 13.85
N SER A 363 12.99 -4.49 13.08
CA SER A 363 13.16 -3.44 12.06
C SER A 363 11.97 -3.33 11.09
N PHE A 364 11.50 -4.47 10.58
CA PHE A 364 10.37 -4.51 9.66
C PHE A 364 9.05 -4.11 10.31
N SER A 365 8.75 -4.63 11.51
CA SER A 365 7.50 -4.31 12.22
C SER A 365 7.46 -2.85 12.67
N LEU A 366 8.59 -2.28 13.09
CA LEU A 366 8.75 -0.86 13.40
C LEU A 366 8.54 0.01 12.16
N MET A 367 9.20 -0.32 11.03
CA MET A 367 9.01 0.42 9.78
C MET A 367 7.55 0.41 9.31
N MET A 368 6.90 -0.76 9.36
CA MET A 368 5.48 -0.91 9.06
C MET A 368 4.64 -0.03 9.99
N ALA A 369 4.85 -0.11 11.31
CA ALA A 369 4.07 0.63 12.30
C ALA A 369 4.17 2.16 12.12
N ILE A 370 5.35 2.69 11.80
CA ILE A 370 5.54 4.13 11.56
C ILE A 370 4.92 4.54 10.22
N SER A 371 5.08 3.73 9.16
CA SER A 371 4.45 4.03 7.85
C SER A 371 2.91 4.07 7.92
N MET A 372 2.33 3.22 8.78
CA MET A 372 0.88 3.05 8.86
C MET A 372 0.16 4.26 9.44
N PHE A 373 0.84 5.15 10.16
CA PHE A 373 0.19 6.33 10.71
C PHE A 373 -0.38 7.21 9.61
N GLY A 374 0.47 7.61 8.67
CA GLY A 374 0.06 8.52 7.61
C GLY A 374 -0.95 7.88 6.66
N ALA A 375 -0.85 6.56 6.45
CA ALA A 375 -1.81 5.78 5.66
C ALA A 375 -3.21 5.78 6.30
N ILE A 376 -3.28 5.41 7.58
CA ILE A 376 -4.55 5.34 8.34
C ILE A 376 -5.16 6.72 8.49
N PHE A 377 -4.35 7.74 8.79
CA PHE A 377 -4.81 9.13 8.82
C PHE A 377 -5.41 9.56 7.47
N THR A 378 -4.75 9.21 6.36
CA THR A 378 -5.24 9.50 5.01
C THR A 378 -6.58 8.81 4.75
N TRP A 379 -6.70 7.53 5.09
CA TRP A 379 -7.94 6.77 4.89
C TRP A 379 -9.08 7.30 5.76
N LEU A 380 -8.80 7.63 7.03
CA LEU A 380 -9.75 8.30 7.93
C LEU A 380 -10.24 9.61 7.32
N MET A 381 -9.31 10.44 6.82
CA MET A 381 -9.65 11.71 6.19
C MET A 381 -10.41 11.55 4.87
N ILE A 382 -10.23 10.46 4.13
CA ILE A 382 -11.06 10.15 2.95
C ILE A 382 -12.52 9.94 3.36
N PHE A 383 -12.78 9.14 4.40
CA PHE A 383 -14.14 8.95 4.92
C PHE A 383 -14.74 10.27 5.45
N VAL A 384 -13.97 11.05 6.21
CA VAL A 384 -14.40 12.38 6.68
C VAL A 384 -14.74 13.28 5.50
N THR A 385 -13.86 13.37 4.50
CA THR A 385 -14.06 14.19 3.31
C THR A 385 -15.31 13.77 2.55
N HIS A 386 -15.59 12.47 2.45
CA HIS A 386 -16.80 11.96 1.81
C HIS A 386 -18.09 12.39 2.53
N LEU A 387 -18.09 12.44 3.88
CA LEU A 387 -19.21 12.98 4.66
C LEU A 387 -19.43 14.47 4.36
N PHE A 388 -18.37 15.27 4.28
CA PHE A 388 -18.45 16.70 3.95
C PHE A 388 -18.90 16.93 2.50
N PHE A 389 -18.37 16.15 1.55
CA PHE A 389 -18.78 16.13 0.15
C PHE A 389 -20.29 15.87 0.00
N ARG A 390 -20.82 14.83 0.65
CA ARG A 390 -22.25 14.51 0.59
C ARG A 390 -23.13 15.59 1.22
N ARG A 391 -22.69 16.17 2.34
CA ARG A 391 -23.36 17.33 2.96
C ARG A 391 -23.36 18.55 2.04
N TYR A 392 -22.27 18.79 1.30
CA TYR A 392 -22.17 19.88 0.33
C TYR A 392 -23.19 19.70 -0.81
N TYR A 393 -23.26 18.52 -1.42
CA TYR A 393 -24.21 18.23 -2.50
C TYR A 393 -25.67 18.26 -2.04
N ALA A 394 -25.97 17.75 -0.84
CA ALA A 394 -27.30 17.82 -0.25
C ALA A 394 -27.76 19.27 -0.04
N ARG A 395 -26.88 20.14 0.48
CA ARG A 395 -27.16 21.57 0.66
C ARG A 395 -27.37 22.32 -0.65
N LYS A 396 -26.65 21.91 -1.71
CA LYS A 396 -26.74 22.52 -3.05
C LYS A 396 -27.86 21.91 -3.91
N GLN A 397 -28.58 20.89 -3.42
CA GLN A 397 -29.60 20.15 -4.16
C GLN A 397 -29.10 19.63 -5.52
N GLN A 398 -27.82 19.31 -5.61
CA GLN A 398 -27.20 18.79 -6.84
C GLN A 398 -27.29 17.27 -6.87
N ALA A 399 -27.72 16.73 -8.01
CA ALA A 399 -27.73 15.29 -8.24
C ALA A 399 -26.30 14.76 -8.45
N LEU A 400 -26.07 13.54 -7.98
CA LEU A 400 -24.83 12.80 -8.18
C LEU A 400 -25.06 11.74 -9.26
N THR A 401 -24.20 11.72 -10.27
CA THR A 401 -24.24 10.75 -11.39
C THR A 401 -23.91 9.34 -10.92
N PHE A 402 -22.89 9.21 -10.07
CA PHE A 402 -22.52 7.96 -9.42
C PHE A 402 -22.77 8.10 -7.92
N LYS A 403 -23.32 7.06 -7.27
CA LYS A 403 -23.61 7.07 -5.83
C LYS A 403 -23.06 5.83 -5.16
N LEU A 404 -22.34 6.01 -4.05
CA LEU A 404 -22.00 4.91 -3.17
C LEU A 404 -23.30 4.36 -2.55
N PRO A 405 -23.64 3.07 -2.75
CA PRO A 405 -24.75 2.45 -2.02
C PRO A 405 -24.50 2.53 -0.52
N LEU A 406 -25.58 2.57 0.28
CA LEU A 406 -25.53 2.56 1.75
C LEU A 406 -24.94 3.81 2.42
N TYR A 407 -24.85 4.95 1.73
CA TYR A 407 -24.58 6.23 2.41
C TYR A 407 -25.73 6.60 3.38
N PRO A 408 -25.45 7.09 4.61
CA PRO A 408 -24.15 7.38 5.21
C PRO A 408 -23.48 6.21 5.94
N TYR A 409 -24.18 5.10 6.14
CA TYR A 409 -23.73 3.97 6.95
C TYR A 409 -22.40 3.38 6.47
N GLY A 410 -22.20 3.18 5.16
CA GLY A 410 -20.95 2.65 4.62
C GLY A 410 -19.74 3.53 4.98
N THR A 411 -19.88 4.85 4.87
CA THR A 411 -18.83 5.82 5.22
C THR A 411 -18.54 5.82 6.72
N LEU A 412 -19.58 5.74 7.56
CA LEU A 412 -19.44 5.72 9.02
C LEU A 412 -18.80 4.41 9.51
N ILE A 413 -19.20 3.27 8.94
CA ILE A 413 -18.61 1.97 9.24
C ILE A 413 -17.12 1.99 8.87
N GLY A 414 -16.77 2.46 7.66
CA GLY A 414 -15.36 2.60 7.26
C GLY A 414 -14.55 3.48 8.22
N LEU A 415 -15.12 4.61 8.65
CA LEU A 415 -14.49 5.52 9.61
C LEU A 415 -14.23 4.86 10.97
N VAL A 416 -15.18 4.07 11.48
CA VAL A 416 -15.02 3.35 12.75
C VAL A 416 -14.02 2.21 12.62
N LEU A 417 -14.10 1.42 11.55
CA LEU A 417 -13.24 0.24 11.37
C LEU A 417 -11.77 0.62 11.08
N VAL A 418 -11.51 1.76 10.44
CA VAL A 418 -10.14 2.21 10.14
C VAL A 418 -9.43 2.81 11.37
N THR A 419 -10.16 3.14 12.45
CA THR A 419 -9.57 3.78 13.62
C THR A 419 -8.67 2.81 14.38
N THR A 420 -7.50 3.31 14.81
CA THR A 420 -6.53 2.55 15.62
C THR A 420 -6.54 2.91 17.09
N VAL A 421 -7.47 3.78 17.52
CA VAL A 421 -7.57 4.28 18.90
C VAL A 421 -7.69 3.14 19.93
N PHE A 422 -8.24 2.00 19.52
CA PHE A 422 -8.46 0.84 20.38
C PHE A 422 -7.32 -0.19 20.37
N THR A 423 -6.27 0.00 19.55
CA THR A 423 -5.25 -1.03 19.32
C THR A 423 -3.91 -0.65 19.93
N GLU A 424 -3.53 -1.36 21.01
CA GLU A 424 -2.30 -1.08 21.76
C GLU A 424 -1.02 -1.24 20.93
N ALA A 425 -0.99 -2.22 20.01
CA ALA A 425 0.14 -2.49 19.11
C ALA A 425 0.51 -1.31 18.19
N PHE A 426 -0.43 -0.38 17.95
CA PHE A 426 -0.22 0.81 17.11
C PHE A 426 -0.19 2.11 17.92
N ARG A 427 0.02 2.05 19.25
CA ARG A 427 0.25 3.27 20.05
C ARG A 427 1.48 4.04 19.58
N MET A 428 2.54 3.36 19.12
CA MET A 428 3.73 4.01 18.55
C MET A 428 3.38 4.84 17.32
N THR A 429 2.45 4.36 16.50
CA THR A 429 1.91 5.06 15.35
C THR A 429 1.31 6.42 15.76
N LEU A 430 0.59 6.50 16.89
CA LEU A 430 0.08 7.76 17.45
C LEU A 430 1.19 8.63 18.05
N LEU A 431 2.16 8.03 18.76
CA LEU A 431 3.29 8.75 19.38
C LEU A 431 4.19 9.44 18.36
N PHE A 432 4.43 8.84 17.20
CA PHE A 432 5.19 9.49 16.11
C PHE A 432 4.30 10.38 15.25
N GLY A 433 3.08 9.93 14.99
CA GLY A 433 2.17 10.58 14.07
C GLY A 433 1.54 11.87 14.55
N ALA A 434 1.13 11.94 15.82
CA ALA A 434 0.52 13.16 16.36
C ALA A 434 1.51 14.33 16.41
N PRO A 435 2.77 14.17 16.88
CA PRO A 435 3.78 15.22 16.78
C PRO A 435 4.08 15.61 15.33
N PHE A 436 4.12 14.64 14.40
CA PHE A 436 4.30 14.93 12.97
C PHE A 436 3.20 15.84 12.42
N LEU A 437 1.92 15.56 12.73
CA LEU A 437 0.82 16.44 12.34
C LEU A 437 0.91 17.83 12.99
N VAL A 438 1.28 17.90 14.27
CA VAL A 438 1.46 19.18 14.98
C VAL A 438 2.58 20.01 14.35
N LEU A 439 3.72 19.40 14.03
CA LEU A 439 4.82 20.07 13.34
C LEU A 439 4.37 20.62 11.97
N LEU A 440 3.57 19.87 11.22
CA LEU A 440 3.02 20.31 9.94
C LEU A 440 2.00 21.46 10.08
N THR A 441 1.35 21.61 11.23
CA THR A 441 0.41 22.73 11.45
C THR A 441 1.10 24.03 11.86
N ILE A 442 2.33 23.95 12.38
CA ILE A 442 3.08 25.10 12.93
C ILE A 442 4.04 25.69 11.88
N GLY A 443 4.61 24.86 11.00
CA GLY A 443 5.48 25.27 9.89
C GLY A 443 4.73 25.52 8.59
#